data_AF-A0A225A9Z4-F1
#
_entry.id   AF-A0A225A9Z4-F1
#
_cell.length_a   1.000
_cell.length_b   1.000
_cell.length_c   1.000
_cell.angle_alpha   90.00
_cell.angle_beta   90.00
_cell.angle_gamma   90.00
#
_symmetry.space_group_name_H-M   'P 1'
#
loop_
_entity.id
_entity.type
_entity.pdbx_description
1 polymer ?
#
loop_
_entity_poly.entity_id
_entity_poly.type
_entity_poly.pdbx_seq_one_letter_code
_entity_poly.pdbx_strand_id
1 'polypeptide(L)'
;MAGEKGIRICGTKVRTGCLTCNGYAQDPKTLSMVIYRAPSISLVTTELERRSFAFFLDQTRNLFPIGFSNPLLQAAHENRALAHSVISLGALQQHFEHGDGPRLNISLGLLAAQQYGKALRALQSHNEPPSVDTLMICSIVFACFECLRGCRQAAIIHMKSGLDLFRRSGAYAAWNIVSEKTMGLLLIRWENQLIEMLGLDIRNDQSPPLAGLYFDDVNNFHSSLDGIINHILHAKHNLSVFEEHQTPWASPGRFSQISSTIEEWHHGFLISTSQQKKQRQQQLSEDSEGHGQDDPILLHIWYLLSKIYIAIQPAVDAEEAWDQFTGDFDTIVALSESYLKTSTRENALSRYLLE
;
A
#
# COMPACT_ATOMS: atom_id res chain seq x y z
N MET A 1 -27.39 -18.06 -83.94
CA MET A 1 -26.36 -18.48 -82.96
C MET A 1 -25.61 -17.22 -82.54
N ALA A 2 -25.98 -16.65 -81.39
CA ALA A 2 -25.12 -16.45 -80.21
C ALA A 2 -24.18 -15.22 -80.37
N GLY A 3 -24.19 -14.17 -79.54
CA GLY A 3 -24.82 -13.97 -78.24
C GLY A 3 -25.05 -12.49 -77.88
N GLU A 4 -25.82 -12.38 -76.80
CA GLU A 4 -26.37 -11.27 -76.00
C GLU A 4 -25.40 -10.13 -75.62
N LYS A 5 -25.77 -8.93 -75.15
CA LYS A 5 -27.02 -8.14 -74.93
C LYS A 5 -26.54 -6.69 -74.60
N GLY A 6 -27.11 -5.64 -75.19
CA GLY A 6 -28.17 -4.79 -74.60
C GLY A 6 -27.62 -3.55 -73.86
N ILE A 7 -27.14 -2.51 -74.56
CA ILE A 7 -27.82 -1.24 -74.97
C ILE A 7 -28.44 -0.41 -73.82
N ARG A 8 -27.82 0.76 -73.59
CA ARG A 8 -28.27 1.91 -72.77
C ARG A 8 -29.30 2.73 -73.53
N ILE A 9 -30.33 3.27 -72.87
CA ILE A 9 -31.00 4.50 -73.32
C ILE A 9 -31.37 5.42 -72.14
N CYS A 10 -30.79 6.63 -72.24
CA CYS A 10 -31.20 7.99 -71.89
C CYS A 10 -32.49 8.28 -71.08
N GLY A 11 -32.39 9.29 -70.20
CA GLY A 11 -33.49 10.11 -69.69
C GLY A 11 -33.00 11.50 -69.28
N THR A 12 -33.74 12.54 -69.69
CA THR A 12 -33.36 13.96 -69.81
C THR A 12 -33.71 14.83 -68.58
N LYS A 13 -33.11 16.02 -68.52
CA LYS A 13 -33.10 17.07 -67.46
C LYS A 13 -34.45 17.69 -67.04
N VAL A 14 -34.52 18.18 -65.79
CA VAL A 14 -35.22 19.43 -65.38
C VAL A 14 -34.39 20.16 -64.28
N ARG A 15 -34.25 21.49 -64.38
CA ARG A 15 -33.63 22.40 -63.40
C ARG A 15 -34.74 23.06 -62.55
N THR A 16 -34.50 23.29 -61.24
CA THR A 16 -34.34 24.62 -60.59
C THR A 16 -34.35 24.53 -59.05
N GLY A 17 -33.38 25.22 -58.41
CA GLY A 17 -33.62 25.94 -57.14
C GLY A 17 -33.22 25.28 -55.81
N CYS A 18 -31.98 25.50 -55.37
CA CYS A 18 -31.69 26.16 -54.08
C CYS A 18 -30.22 26.61 -54.08
N LEU A 19 -29.98 27.91 -54.21
CA LEU A 19 -28.70 28.52 -53.87
C LEU A 19 -28.69 28.70 -52.36
N THR A 20 -27.70 28.11 -51.68
CA THR A 20 -27.35 28.16 -50.24
C THR A 20 -27.71 26.93 -49.40
N CYS A 21 -26.92 25.87 -49.56
CA CYS A 21 -26.60 24.98 -48.45
C CYS A 21 -25.09 24.71 -48.47
N ASN A 22 -24.33 25.54 -47.74
CA ASN A 22 -22.94 25.22 -47.36
C ASN A 22 -23.00 24.09 -46.32
N GLY A 23 -23.11 22.85 -46.80
CA GLY A 23 -23.00 21.65 -45.99
C GLY A 23 -21.54 21.23 -45.89
N TYR A 24 -20.95 21.40 -44.71
CA TYR A 24 -19.64 20.88 -44.35
C TYR A 24 -19.48 19.43 -44.78
N ALA A 25 -18.42 19.12 -45.53
CA ALA A 25 -17.99 17.76 -45.78
C ALA A 25 -17.69 17.10 -44.43
N GLN A 26 -18.55 16.18 -43.99
CA GLN A 26 -18.25 15.31 -42.86
C GLN A 26 -17.41 14.15 -43.39
N ASP A 27 -16.14 14.13 -43.00
CA ASP A 27 -15.28 12.97 -43.13
C ASP A 27 -15.89 11.81 -42.32
N PRO A 28 -16.04 10.60 -42.87
CA PRO A 28 -16.63 9.50 -42.13
C PRO A 28 -15.72 9.13 -40.96
N LYS A 29 -16.16 9.46 -39.73
CA LYS A 29 -15.47 9.04 -38.50
C LYS A 29 -15.39 7.51 -38.46
N THR A 30 -14.20 6.98 -38.74
CA THR A 30 -13.83 5.60 -38.43
C THR A 30 -13.97 5.38 -36.93
N LEU A 31 -14.94 4.56 -36.53
CA LEU A 31 -15.06 4.06 -35.16
C LEU A 31 -13.87 3.13 -34.90
N SER A 32 -12.92 3.57 -34.08
CA SER A 32 -11.86 2.72 -33.57
C SER A 32 -12.39 1.92 -32.37
N MET A 33 -12.39 0.60 -32.50
CA MET A 33 -12.69 -0.29 -31.39
C MET A 33 -11.42 -0.43 -30.55
N VAL A 34 -11.38 0.23 -29.38
CA VAL A 34 -10.29 0.05 -28.41
C VAL A 34 -10.55 -1.26 -27.67
N ILE A 35 -9.83 -2.31 -28.06
CA ILE A 35 -9.84 -3.58 -27.33
C ILE A 35 -8.98 -3.38 -26.07
N TYR A 36 -9.63 -3.23 -24.92
CA TYR A 36 -8.96 -3.34 -23.63
C TYR A 36 -8.52 -4.79 -23.42
N ARG A 37 -7.26 -5.10 -23.70
CA ARG A 37 -6.66 -6.34 -23.22
C ARG A 37 -6.44 -6.19 -21.71
N ALA A 38 -6.96 -7.14 -20.94
CA ALA A 38 -6.66 -7.23 -19.52
C ALA A 38 -5.12 -7.22 -19.32
N PRO A 39 -4.59 -6.55 -18.28
CA PRO A 39 -3.16 -6.55 -18.01
C PRO A 39 -2.68 -8.00 -17.87
N SER A 40 -1.91 -8.49 -18.83
CA SER A 40 -1.31 -9.82 -18.76
C SER A 40 0.19 -9.67 -18.58
N ILE A 41 0.72 -10.08 -17.44
CA ILE A 41 2.16 -10.27 -17.27
C ILE A 41 2.53 -11.47 -18.17
N SER A 42 3.47 -11.29 -19.09
CA SER A 42 3.90 -12.30 -20.07
C SER A 42 4.41 -13.61 -19.44
N LEU A 43 4.68 -13.57 -18.14
CA LEU A 43 5.17 -14.64 -17.29
C LEU A 43 4.06 -15.55 -16.71
N VAL A 44 2.79 -15.15 -16.82
CA VAL A 44 1.65 -15.94 -16.36
C VAL A 44 1.34 -17.00 -17.39
N THR A 45 1.73 -18.24 -17.10
CA THR A 45 1.66 -19.36 -18.05
C THR A 45 0.61 -20.40 -17.68
N THR A 46 0.33 -20.55 -16.38
CA THR A 46 -0.61 -21.55 -15.86
C THR A 46 -1.90 -20.91 -15.35
N GLU A 47 -2.98 -21.71 -15.26
CA GLU A 47 -4.24 -21.28 -14.64
C GLU A 47 -4.03 -20.80 -13.20
N LEU A 48 -3.21 -21.54 -12.44
CA LEU A 48 -2.95 -21.23 -11.04
C LEU A 48 -2.19 -19.89 -10.88
N GLU A 49 -1.22 -19.61 -11.76
CA GLU A 49 -0.54 -18.31 -11.82
C GLU A 49 -1.52 -17.19 -12.20
N ARG A 50 -2.42 -17.41 -13.16
CA ARG A 50 -3.40 -16.41 -13.58
C ARG A 50 -4.37 -16.07 -12.48
N ARG A 51 -4.89 -17.08 -11.80
CA ARG A 51 -5.78 -16.91 -10.64
C ARG A 51 -5.07 -16.19 -9.50
N SER A 52 -3.83 -16.55 -9.19
CA SER A 52 -3.03 -15.90 -8.13
C SER A 52 -2.74 -14.44 -8.45
N PHE A 53 -2.43 -14.13 -9.72
CA PHE A 53 -2.24 -12.76 -10.18
C PHE A 53 -3.54 -11.96 -10.14
N ALA A 54 -4.67 -12.54 -10.58
CA ALA A 54 -5.97 -11.90 -10.48
C ALA A 54 -6.34 -11.60 -9.01
N PHE A 55 -6.07 -12.53 -8.10
CA PHE A 55 -6.27 -12.31 -6.67
C PHE A 55 -5.41 -11.16 -6.13
N PHE A 56 -4.17 -11.05 -6.60
CA PHE A 56 -3.33 -9.90 -6.25
C PHE A 56 -3.95 -8.58 -6.72
N LEU A 57 -4.41 -8.53 -7.97
CA LEU A 57 -5.02 -7.34 -8.56
C LEU A 57 -6.31 -6.92 -7.85
N ASP A 58 -7.11 -7.89 -7.42
CA ASP A 58 -8.42 -7.65 -6.82
C ASP A 58 -8.31 -7.28 -5.34
N GLN A 59 -7.47 -7.99 -4.59
CA GLN A 59 -7.47 -7.93 -3.12
C GLN A 59 -6.12 -7.49 -2.57
N THR A 60 -5.05 -8.23 -2.89
CA THR A 60 -3.74 -8.02 -2.23
C THR A 60 -3.15 -6.64 -2.50
N ARG A 61 -3.36 -6.06 -3.69
CA ARG A 61 -2.81 -4.74 -4.03
C ARG A 61 -3.35 -3.61 -3.13
N ASN A 62 -4.55 -3.77 -2.58
CA ASN A 62 -5.22 -2.77 -1.75
C ASN A 62 -4.62 -2.71 -0.34
N LEU A 63 -3.78 -3.69 0.02
CA LEU A 63 -2.98 -3.69 1.24
C LEU A 63 -1.78 -2.74 1.16
N PHE A 64 -1.49 -2.20 -0.02
CA PHE A 64 -0.41 -1.25 -0.24
C PHE A 64 -0.96 0.10 -0.71
N PRO A 65 -0.26 1.22 -0.43
CA PRO A 65 -0.58 2.50 -1.03
C PRO A 65 -0.60 2.42 -2.55
N ILE A 66 -1.55 3.13 -3.17
CA ILE A 66 -1.70 3.18 -4.63
C ILE A 66 -0.41 3.62 -5.32
N GLY A 67 0.32 4.57 -4.71
CA GLY A 67 1.61 5.05 -5.21
C GLY A 67 2.72 3.98 -5.21
N PHE A 68 2.52 2.84 -4.56
CA PHE A 68 3.43 1.69 -4.56
C PHE A 68 2.89 0.54 -5.41
N SER A 69 1.63 0.16 -5.24
CA SER A 69 1.06 -1.00 -5.93
C SER A 69 0.93 -0.81 -7.43
N ASN A 70 0.56 0.38 -7.91
CA ASN A 70 0.44 0.66 -9.34
C ASN A 70 1.81 0.58 -10.05
N PRO A 71 2.87 1.28 -9.60
CA PRO A 71 4.18 1.16 -10.25
C PRO A 71 4.80 -0.23 -10.12
N LEU A 72 4.57 -0.94 -9.00
CA LEU A 72 4.98 -2.34 -8.86
C LEU A 72 4.35 -3.21 -9.96
N LEU A 73 3.04 -3.10 -10.19
CA LEU A 73 2.33 -3.85 -11.22
C LEU A 73 2.82 -3.50 -12.63
N GLN A 74 3.08 -2.22 -12.89
CA GLN A 74 3.65 -1.77 -14.17
C GLN A 74 5.05 -2.37 -14.39
N ALA A 75 5.94 -2.27 -13.42
CA ALA A 75 7.29 -2.81 -13.51
C ALA A 75 7.31 -4.34 -13.58
N ALA A 76 6.32 -5.02 -13.01
CA ALA A 76 6.18 -6.48 -13.11
C ALA A 76 5.92 -6.98 -14.54
N HIS A 77 5.55 -6.12 -15.50
CA HIS A 77 5.44 -6.53 -16.90
C HIS A 77 6.80 -6.82 -17.55
N GLU A 78 7.85 -6.12 -17.12
CA GLU A 78 9.19 -6.17 -17.72
C GLU A 78 10.21 -6.84 -16.79
N ASN A 79 10.01 -6.73 -15.48
CA ASN A 79 10.91 -7.26 -14.47
C ASN A 79 10.43 -8.62 -13.93
N ARG A 80 11.18 -9.67 -14.26
CA ARG A 80 10.85 -11.05 -13.87
C ARG A 80 10.86 -11.28 -12.35
N ALA A 81 11.74 -10.60 -11.61
CA ALA A 81 11.77 -10.73 -10.15
C ALA A 81 10.46 -10.19 -9.55
N LEU A 82 10.04 -9.00 -9.99
CA LEU A 82 8.79 -8.38 -9.53
C LEU A 82 7.56 -9.18 -9.94
N ALA A 83 7.52 -9.70 -11.17
CA ALA A 83 6.46 -10.59 -11.64
C ALA A 83 6.29 -11.82 -10.74
N HIS A 84 7.40 -12.52 -10.46
CA HIS A 84 7.39 -13.68 -9.58
C HIS A 84 6.98 -13.32 -8.14
N SER A 85 7.41 -12.16 -7.63
CA SER A 85 7.03 -11.65 -6.31
C SER A 85 5.53 -11.33 -6.20
N VAL A 86 4.93 -10.71 -7.21
CA VAL A 86 3.50 -10.40 -7.24
C VAL A 86 2.67 -11.69 -7.25
N ILE A 87 3.04 -12.65 -8.10
CA ILE A 87 2.33 -13.94 -8.18
C ILE A 87 2.49 -14.72 -6.87
N SER A 88 3.69 -14.72 -6.26
CA SER A 88 3.93 -15.45 -5.02
C SER A 88 3.10 -14.92 -3.86
N LEU A 89 3.02 -13.59 -3.71
CA LEU A 89 2.24 -12.96 -2.65
C LEU A 89 0.74 -13.13 -2.90
N GLY A 90 0.27 -12.98 -4.14
CA GLY A 90 -1.13 -13.23 -4.50
C GLY A 90 -1.56 -14.68 -4.21
N ALA A 91 -0.71 -15.66 -4.55
CA ALA A 91 -0.96 -17.07 -4.27
C ALA A 91 -1.01 -17.35 -2.76
N LEU A 92 -0.10 -16.75 -1.98
CA LEU A 92 -0.04 -16.95 -0.54
C LEU A 92 -1.20 -16.26 0.19
N GLN A 93 -1.57 -15.04 -0.21
CA GLN A 93 -2.72 -14.34 0.37
C GLN A 93 -4.00 -15.10 0.07
N GLN A 94 -4.18 -15.56 -1.17
CA GLN A 94 -5.32 -16.40 -1.53
C GLN A 94 -5.38 -17.68 -0.71
N HIS A 95 -4.22 -18.32 -0.51
CA HIS A 95 -4.11 -19.51 0.34
C HIS A 95 -4.48 -19.23 1.80
N PHE A 96 -4.06 -18.07 2.32
CA PHE A 96 -4.32 -17.65 3.70
C PHE A 96 -5.81 -17.35 3.93
N GLU A 97 -6.46 -16.65 3.00
CA GLU A 97 -7.86 -16.22 3.17
C GLU A 97 -8.89 -17.27 2.74
N HIS A 98 -8.61 -18.00 1.65
CA HIS A 98 -9.57 -18.85 0.94
C HIS A 98 -9.03 -20.28 0.76
N GLY A 99 -8.33 -20.80 1.76
CA GLY A 99 -7.78 -22.16 1.77
C GLY A 99 -8.84 -23.28 1.78
N ASP A 100 -9.94 -23.12 1.04
CA ASP A 100 -11.09 -24.01 1.00
C ASP A 100 -10.75 -25.25 0.16
N GLY A 101 -10.37 -26.31 0.87
CA GLY A 101 -10.12 -27.65 0.34
C GLY A 101 -8.65 -28.07 0.41
N PRO A 102 -8.32 -29.28 0.95
CA PRO A 102 -6.95 -29.72 1.17
C PRO A 102 -6.06 -29.71 -0.10
N ARG A 103 -6.64 -30.01 -1.26
CA ARG A 103 -5.89 -30.07 -2.54
C ARG A 103 -5.54 -28.68 -3.08
N LEU A 104 -6.49 -27.74 -3.04
CA LEU A 104 -6.27 -26.37 -3.51
C LEU A 104 -5.26 -25.66 -2.60
N ASN A 105 -5.41 -25.86 -1.28
CA ASN A 105 -4.51 -25.38 -0.25
C ASN A 105 -3.05 -25.82 -0.53
N ILE A 106 -2.79 -27.12 -0.71
CA ILE A 106 -1.44 -27.63 -1.05
C ILE A 106 -0.91 -27.02 -2.36
N SER A 107 -1.75 -26.88 -3.39
CA SER A 107 -1.31 -26.37 -4.69
C SER A 107 -0.91 -24.88 -4.67
N LEU A 108 -1.67 -24.04 -3.95
CA LEU A 108 -1.38 -22.61 -3.83
C LEU A 108 -0.16 -22.36 -2.95
N GLY A 109 -0.02 -23.07 -1.82
CA GLY A 109 1.17 -22.97 -0.98
C GLY A 109 2.45 -23.38 -1.73
N LEU A 110 2.39 -24.45 -2.52
CA LEU A 110 3.52 -24.88 -3.36
C LEU A 110 3.84 -23.85 -4.45
N LEU A 111 2.83 -23.33 -5.15
CA LEU A 111 3.02 -22.29 -6.17
C LEU A 111 3.66 -21.05 -5.54
N ALA A 112 3.15 -20.58 -4.40
CA ALA A 112 3.65 -19.43 -3.68
C ALA A 112 5.15 -19.58 -3.38
N ALA A 113 5.55 -20.71 -2.80
CA ALA A 113 6.95 -21.02 -2.50
C ALA A 113 7.83 -21.11 -3.77
N GLN A 114 7.32 -21.72 -4.85
CA GLN A 114 8.04 -21.84 -6.11
C GLN A 114 8.29 -20.46 -6.75
N GLN A 115 7.26 -19.60 -6.80
CA GLN A 115 7.35 -18.26 -7.37
C GLN A 115 8.26 -17.37 -6.53
N TYR A 116 8.17 -17.45 -5.20
CA TYR A 116 9.10 -16.81 -4.28
C TYR A 116 10.57 -17.21 -4.57
N GLY A 117 10.84 -18.51 -4.72
CA GLY A 117 12.17 -18.99 -5.08
C GLY A 117 12.64 -18.56 -6.48
N LYS A 118 11.73 -18.44 -7.46
CA LYS A 118 12.06 -17.89 -8.78
C LYS A 118 12.42 -16.42 -8.72
N ALA A 119 11.71 -15.63 -7.91
CA ALA A 119 12.01 -14.21 -7.68
C ALA A 119 13.42 -14.02 -7.09
N LEU A 120 13.77 -14.77 -6.04
CA LEU A 120 15.11 -14.77 -5.44
C LEU A 120 16.21 -15.09 -6.46
N ARG A 121 16.03 -16.15 -7.27
CA ARG A 121 17.01 -16.50 -8.32
C ARG A 121 17.13 -15.42 -9.39
N ALA A 122 16.04 -14.73 -9.73
CA ALA A 122 16.07 -13.63 -10.68
C ALA A 122 16.88 -12.44 -10.13
N LEU A 123 16.78 -12.13 -8.83
CA LEU A 123 17.59 -11.10 -8.17
C LEU A 123 19.07 -11.45 -8.07
N GLN A 124 19.41 -12.74 -8.03
CA GLN A 124 20.78 -13.23 -7.94
C GLN A 124 21.45 -13.45 -9.31
N SER A 125 20.75 -13.16 -10.41
CA SER A 125 21.28 -13.33 -11.76
C SER A 125 22.47 -12.41 -12.02
N HIS A 126 23.60 -12.98 -12.41
CA HIS A 126 24.82 -12.21 -12.70
C HIS A 126 24.79 -11.45 -14.03
N ASN A 127 23.82 -11.74 -14.90
CA ASN A 127 23.75 -11.13 -16.23
C ASN A 127 23.32 -9.67 -16.19
N GLU A 128 22.47 -9.30 -15.22
CA GLU A 128 21.98 -7.95 -15.04
C GLU A 128 21.69 -7.75 -13.54
N PRO A 129 22.50 -6.96 -12.83
CA PRO A 129 22.28 -6.73 -11.40
C PRO A 129 20.93 -6.00 -11.21
N PRO A 130 20.11 -6.41 -10.24
CA PRO A 130 18.83 -5.75 -10.01
C PRO A 130 19.03 -4.31 -9.57
N SER A 131 18.15 -3.41 -10.01
CA SER A 131 18.13 -2.04 -9.51
C SER A 131 17.85 -2.01 -8.00
N VAL A 132 18.33 -0.96 -7.33
CA VAL A 132 18.08 -0.75 -5.89
C VAL A 132 16.57 -0.71 -5.60
N ASP A 133 15.78 -0.04 -6.46
CA ASP A 133 14.32 -0.04 -6.38
C ASP A 133 13.73 -1.46 -6.44
N THR A 134 14.22 -2.30 -7.36
CA THR A 134 13.75 -3.69 -7.48
C THR A 134 14.03 -4.47 -6.20
N LEU A 135 15.24 -4.29 -5.62
CA LEU A 135 15.63 -4.94 -4.37
C LEU A 135 14.75 -4.49 -3.20
N MET A 136 14.48 -3.19 -3.06
CA MET A 136 13.61 -2.65 -2.00
C MET A 136 12.16 -3.11 -2.15
N ILE A 137 11.62 -3.10 -3.37
CA ILE A 137 10.25 -3.59 -3.63
C ILE A 137 10.17 -5.09 -3.33
N CYS A 138 11.18 -5.88 -3.71
CA CYS A 138 11.21 -7.31 -3.40
C CYS A 138 11.35 -7.55 -1.90
N SER A 139 12.19 -6.79 -1.17
CA SER A 139 12.26 -6.90 0.29
C SER A 139 10.90 -6.60 0.92
N ILE A 140 10.17 -5.63 0.35
CA ILE A 140 8.79 -5.32 0.77
C ILE A 140 7.87 -6.52 0.66
N VAL A 141 7.75 -7.05 -0.56
CA VAL A 141 6.86 -8.16 -0.88
C VAL A 141 7.28 -9.44 -0.14
N PHE A 142 8.58 -9.69 0.01
CA PHE A 142 9.10 -10.86 0.69
C PHE A 142 8.87 -10.81 2.20
N ALA A 143 8.98 -9.66 2.88
CA ALA A 143 8.63 -9.64 4.30
C ALA A 143 7.13 -9.87 4.50
N CYS A 144 6.26 -9.29 3.66
CA CYS A 144 4.83 -9.59 3.69
C CYS A 144 4.57 -11.10 3.52
N PHE A 145 5.26 -11.73 2.56
CA PHE A 145 5.20 -13.17 2.33
C PHE A 145 5.61 -13.97 3.58
N GLU A 146 6.74 -13.61 4.20
CA GLU A 146 7.24 -14.28 5.41
C GLU A 146 6.32 -14.08 6.62
N CYS A 147 5.70 -12.90 6.76
CA CYS A 147 4.70 -12.62 7.78
C CYS A 147 3.47 -13.52 7.62
N LEU A 148 2.91 -13.62 6.41
CA LEU A 148 1.74 -14.46 6.11
C LEU A 148 2.02 -15.95 6.34
N ARG A 149 3.27 -16.39 6.09
CA ARG A 149 3.71 -17.75 6.36
C ARG A 149 4.02 -18.00 7.84
N GLY A 150 4.05 -16.97 8.68
CA GLY A 150 4.39 -17.06 10.11
C GLY A 150 5.89 -17.15 10.40
N CYS A 151 6.77 -16.86 9.45
CA CYS A 151 8.22 -16.92 9.62
C CYS A 151 8.80 -15.56 10.05
N ARG A 152 8.61 -15.22 11.32
CA ARG A 152 9.02 -13.91 11.91
C ARG A 152 10.48 -13.56 11.62
N GLN A 153 11.40 -14.51 11.77
CA GLN A 153 12.83 -14.25 11.59
C GLN A 153 13.17 -13.88 10.14
N ALA A 154 12.60 -14.58 9.16
CA ALA A 154 12.83 -14.27 7.75
C ALA A 154 12.21 -12.94 7.37
N ALA A 155 11.02 -12.61 7.91
CA ALA A 155 10.42 -11.29 7.75
C ALA A 155 11.38 -10.20 8.23
N ILE A 156 11.87 -10.29 9.48
CA ILE A 156 12.83 -9.33 10.06
C ILE A 156 14.08 -9.16 9.19
N ILE A 157 14.61 -10.23 8.58
CA ILE A 157 15.77 -10.15 7.69
C ILE A 157 15.46 -9.30 6.45
N HIS A 158 14.33 -9.55 5.77
CA HIS A 158 13.90 -8.73 4.63
C HIS A 158 13.62 -7.29 5.05
N MET A 159 13.03 -7.10 6.23
CA MET A 159 12.78 -5.79 6.81
C MET A 159 14.05 -4.98 7.00
N LYS A 160 15.05 -5.54 7.68
CA LYS A 160 16.34 -4.88 7.89
C LYS A 160 17.07 -4.64 6.57
N SER A 161 17.05 -5.60 5.66
CA SER A 161 17.67 -5.44 4.35
C SER A 161 17.07 -4.28 3.55
N GLY A 162 15.75 -4.11 3.56
CA GLY A 162 15.07 -3.01 2.87
C GLY A 162 15.42 -1.64 3.47
N LEU A 163 15.42 -1.53 4.80
CA LEU A 163 15.81 -0.32 5.52
C LEU A 163 17.28 0.04 5.27
N ASP A 164 18.19 -0.93 5.32
CA ASP A 164 19.61 -0.73 5.05
C ASP A 164 19.86 -0.28 3.60
N LEU A 165 19.15 -0.87 2.63
CA LEU A 165 19.22 -0.45 1.24
C LEU A 165 18.78 1.00 1.08
N PHE A 166 17.66 1.39 1.69
CA PHE A 166 17.14 2.75 1.63
C PHE A 166 18.09 3.78 2.25
N ARG A 167 18.66 3.48 3.43
CA ARG A 167 19.64 4.37 4.09
C ARG A 167 20.92 4.53 3.28
N ARG A 168 21.36 3.48 2.58
CA ARG A 168 22.56 3.49 1.74
C ARG A 168 22.32 4.10 0.37
N SER A 169 21.09 4.01 -0.15
CA SER A 169 20.77 4.43 -1.51
C SER A 169 20.83 5.95 -1.67
N GLY A 170 20.51 6.72 -0.62
CA GLY A 170 20.62 8.18 -0.58
C GLY A 170 20.11 8.88 -1.85
N ALA A 171 20.74 9.99 -2.24
CA ALA A 171 20.44 10.73 -3.47
C ALA A 171 20.87 10.01 -4.77
N TYR A 172 21.40 8.78 -4.68
CA TYR A 172 21.98 8.05 -5.82
C TYR A 172 21.07 6.96 -6.39
N ALA A 173 19.94 6.67 -5.75
CA ALA A 173 18.91 5.82 -6.35
C ALA A 173 18.21 6.57 -7.49
N ALA A 174 17.93 5.83 -8.56
CA ALA A 174 17.25 6.39 -9.72
C ALA A 174 15.74 6.60 -9.49
N TRP A 175 15.15 5.92 -8.49
CA TRP A 175 13.72 6.01 -8.15
C TRP A 175 12.82 5.86 -9.39
N ASN A 176 13.21 4.94 -10.28
CA ASN A 176 12.61 4.70 -11.58
C ASN A 176 11.29 3.93 -11.48
N ILE A 177 11.09 3.17 -10.40
CA ILE A 177 9.88 2.36 -10.21
C ILE A 177 8.93 3.04 -9.22
N VAL A 178 9.37 3.22 -7.98
CA VAL A 178 8.59 3.87 -6.92
C VAL A 178 9.31 5.14 -6.51
N SER A 179 8.57 6.23 -6.33
CA SER A 179 9.16 7.50 -5.89
C SER A 179 9.79 7.37 -4.51
N GLU A 180 10.88 8.11 -4.29
CA GLU A 180 11.57 8.18 -2.99
C GLU A 180 10.59 8.49 -1.85
N LYS A 181 9.70 9.47 -2.04
CA LYS A 181 8.69 9.85 -1.04
C LYS A 181 7.79 8.66 -0.67
N THR A 182 7.23 7.95 -1.66
CA THR A 182 6.35 6.80 -1.39
C THR A 182 7.10 5.67 -0.70
N MET A 183 8.33 5.38 -1.15
CA MET A 183 9.17 4.36 -0.54
C MET A 183 9.52 4.71 0.91
N GLY A 184 9.94 5.96 1.16
CA GLY A 184 10.26 6.45 2.51
C GLY A 184 9.08 6.35 3.46
N LEU A 185 7.89 6.79 3.04
CA LEU A 185 6.67 6.69 3.85
C LEU A 185 6.31 5.24 4.19
N LEU A 186 6.45 4.33 3.24
CA LEU A 186 6.26 2.89 3.47
C LEU A 186 7.29 2.34 4.47
N LEU A 187 8.55 2.71 4.30
CA LEU A 187 9.64 2.22 5.16
C LEU A 187 9.58 2.80 6.58
N ILE A 188 9.01 3.99 6.78
CA ILE A 188 8.73 4.52 8.13
C ILE A 188 7.68 3.66 8.84
N ARG A 189 6.55 3.38 8.18
CA ARG A 189 5.50 2.49 8.73
C ARG A 189 6.04 1.09 9.05
N TRP A 190 6.87 0.61 8.14
CA TRP A 190 7.56 -0.66 8.26
C TRP A 190 8.54 -0.68 9.43
N GLU A 191 9.32 0.38 9.63
CA GLU A 191 10.24 0.51 10.76
C GLU A 191 9.49 0.50 12.10
N ASN A 192 8.32 1.15 12.16
CA ASN A 192 7.43 1.07 13.33
C ASN A 192 7.05 -0.38 13.64
N GLN A 193 6.57 -1.13 12.63
CA GLN A 193 6.25 -2.55 12.77
C GLN A 193 7.47 -3.39 13.15
N LEU A 194 8.65 -3.09 12.60
CA LEU A 194 9.88 -3.81 12.91
C LEU A 194 10.26 -3.65 14.39
N ILE A 195 10.17 -2.44 14.96
CA ILE A 195 10.48 -2.20 16.37
C ILE A 195 9.53 -3.00 17.26
N GLU A 196 8.24 -2.99 16.96
CA GLU A 196 7.25 -3.80 17.68
C GLU A 196 7.52 -5.32 17.54
N MET A 197 7.87 -5.77 16.33
CA MET A 197 8.26 -7.15 16.03
C MET A 197 9.62 -7.56 16.59
N LEU A 198 10.45 -6.65 17.08
CA LEU A 198 11.71 -7.01 17.75
C LEU A 198 11.53 -7.15 19.27
N GLY A 199 10.46 -6.62 19.85
CA GLY A 199 10.20 -6.74 21.30
C GLY A 199 11.41 -6.28 22.11
N LEU A 200 11.89 -7.06 23.09
CA LEU A 200 13.09 -6.74 23.89
C LEU A 200 14.42 -7.24 23.28
N ASP A 201 14.41 -7.93 22.12
CA ASP A 201 15.64 -8.38 21.40
C ASP A 201 16.35 -7.24 20.63
N ILE A 202 15.92 -6.02 20.93
CA ILE A 202 16.33 -4.69 20.52
C ILE A 202 17.83 -4.35 20.79
N ARG A 203 18.65 -5.30 21.23
CA ARG A 203 20.00 -5.04 21.76
C ARG A 203 21.07 -4.58 20.75
N ASN A 204 20.77 -4.43 19.45
CA ASN A 204 21.83 -4.16 18.46
C ASN A 204 21.50 -3.23 17.29
N ASP A 205 20.29 -2.67 17.17
CA ASP A 205 19.99 -1.70 16.11
C ASP A 205 20.10 -0.26 16.64
N GLN A 206 21.21 0.41 16.32
CA GLN A 206 21.49 1.79 16.73
C GLN A 206 21.17 2.82 15.63
N SER A 207 20.44 2.41 14.59
CA SER A 207 20.14 3.28 13.46
C SER A 207 19.25 4.47 13.88
N PRO A 208 19.48 5.68 13.34
CA PRO A 208 18.61 6.82 13.61
C PRO A 208 17.20 6.57 13.03
N PRO A 209 16.15 7.17 13.63
CA PRO A 209 14.78 7.07 13.10
C PRO A 209 14.72 7.56 11.66
N LEU A 210 14.10 6.79 10.75
CA LEU A 210 13.94 7.23 9.36
C LEU A 210 13.10 8.49 9.23
N ALA A 211 12.19 8.71 10.16
CA ALA A 211 11.36 9.91 10.20
C ALA A 211 12.20 11.21 10.30
N GLY A 212 13.43 11.17 10.83
CA GLY A 212 14.30 12.35 10.88
C GLY A 212 14.73 12.90 9.51
N LEU A 213 14.49 12.17 8.42
CA LEU A 213 14.94 12.52 7.07
C LEU A 213 13.85 13.11 6.16
N TYR A 214 12.55 13.01 6.50
CA TYR A 214 11.47 13.22 5.50
C TYR A 214 10.19 13.93 5.98
N PHE A 215 10.17 14.58 7.16
CA PHE A 215 8.93 15.22 7.65
C PHE A 215 8.91 16.74 7.53
N ASP A 216 8.18 17.22 6.51
CA ASP A 216 7.65 18.59 6.39
C ASP A 216 6.20 18.63 5.85
N ASP A 217 5.58 17.49 5.49
CA ASP A 217 4.24 17.48 4.87
C ASP A 217 3.12 17.35 5.91
N VAL A 218 2.84 18.47 6.58
CA VAL A 218 1.77 18.65 7.59
C VAL A 218 0.37 18.39 7.00
N ASN A 219 0.23 18.32 5.68
CA ASN A 219 -1.08 18.16 5.02
C ASN A 219 -1.55 16.69 4.91
N ASN A 220 -0.68 15.72 5.21
CA ASN A 220 -1.06 14.31 5.27
C ASN A 220 -0.95 13.78 6.71
N PHE A 221 -2.11 13.68 7.37
CA PHE A 221 -2.25 13.24 8.76
C PHE A 221 -1.73 11.81 8.98
N HIS A 222 -1.90 10.91 8.02
CA HIS A 222 -1.43 9.54 8.15
C HIS A 222 0.09 9.49 8.19
N SER A 223 0.77 10.05 7.18
CA SER A 223 2.23 10.02 7.14
C SER A 223 2.83 10.72 8.34
N SER A 224 2.29 11.88 8.74
CA SER A 224 2.78 12.62 9.89
C SER A 224 2.63 11.84 11.20
N LEU A 225 1.52 11.11 11.39
CA LEU A 225 1.35 10.24 12.55
C LEU A 225 2.34 9.08 12.55
N ASP A 226 2.56 8.42 11.41
CA ASP A 226 3.57 7.36 11.31
C ASP A 226 4.97 7.86 11.69
N GLY A 227 5.30 9.09 11.27
CA GLY A 227 6.52 9.77 11.65
C GLY A 227 6.63 10.06 13.13
N ILE A 228 5.57 10.56 13.75
CA ILE A 228 5.51 10.81 15.19
C ILE A 228 5.67 9.48 15.96
N ILE A 229 4.96 8.44 15.56
CA ILE A 229 5.05 7.08 16.14
C ILE A 229 6.48 6.55 16.01
N ASN A 230 7.12 6.73 14.86
CA ASN A 230 8.51 6.33 14.64
C ASN A 230 9.44 6.98 15.67
N HIS A 231 9.30 8.29 15.89
CA HIS A 231 10.06 8.99 16.94
C HIS A 231 9.77 8.45 18.34
N ILE A 232 8.50 8.17 18.68
CA ILE A 232 8.10 7.60 19.98
C ILE A 232 8.75 6.23 20.19
N LEU A 233 8.60 5.32 19.23
CA LEU A 233 9.09 3.95 19.32
C LEU A 233 10.61 3.90 19.42
N HIS A 234 11.33 4.70 18.63
CA HIS A 234 12.78 4.83 18.74
C HIS A 234 13.22 5.43 20.08
N ALA A 235 12.55 6.47 20.57
CA ALA A 235 12.86 7.06 21.87
C ALA A 235 12.69 6.02 22.99
N LYS A 236 11.64 5.19 22.93
CA LYS A 236 11.42 4.09 23.88
C LYS A 236 12.43 2.95 23.76
N HIS A 237 12.71 2.51 22.54
CA HIS A 237 13.72 1.50 22.25
C HIS A 237 15.04 1.86 22.94
N ASN A 238 15.50 3.10 22.76
CA ASN A 238 16.73 3.57 23.37
C ASN A 238 16.71 3.58 24.91
N LEU A 239 15.59 3.96 25.53
CA LEU A 239 15.48 3.90 26.99
C LEU A 239 15.61 2.45 27.51
N SER A 240 15.09 1.47 26.78
CA SER A 240 15.15 0.05 27.19
C SER A 240 16.51 -0.62 27.00
N VAL A 241 17.39 -0.06 26.14
CA VAL A 241 18.70 -0.64 25.80
C VAL A 241 19.84 -0.10 26.67
N PHE A 242 19.70 1.10 27.24
CA PHE A 242 20.82 1.82 27.85
C PHE A 242 20.51 2.26 29.28
N GLU A 243 21.00 1.50 30.27
CA GLU A 243 21.11 1.98 31.66
C GLU A 243 22.35 2.85 31.91
N GLU A 244 23.32 3.00 30.98
CA GLU A 244 24.61 3.63 31.36
C GLU A 244 25.27 4.64 30.40
N HIS A 245 24.84 4.86 29.16
CA HIS A 245 25.51 5.86 28.29
C HIS A 245 24.52 6.69 27.45
N GLN A 246 24.62 8.03 27.59
CA GLN A 246 23.84 9.02 26.86
C GLN A 246 23.96 8.79 25.35
N THR A 247 22.83 8.52 24.68
CA THR A 247 22.81 8.51 23.21
C THR A 247 22.77 9.96 22.69
N PRO A 248 23.44 10.28 21.56
CA PRO A 248 23.52 11.66 21.04
C PRO A 248 22.17 12.31 20.74
N TRP A 249 21.13 11.50 20.58
CA TRP A 249 19.80 11.95 20.19
C TRP A 249 18.76 11.83 21.31
N ALA A 250 18.98 11.10 22.40
CA ALA A 250 18.07 11.12 23.55
C ALA A 250 18.36 12.33 24.44
N SER A 251 17.86 13.51 24.06
CA SER A 251 17.90 14.69 24.93
C SER A 251 16.78 14.62 25.99
N PRO A 252 17.01 15.10 27.23
CA PRO A 252 16.00 15.12 28.29
C PRO A 252 14.68 15.85 27.95
N GLY A 253 14.67 16.68 26.90
CA GLY A 253 13.47 17.39 26.42
C GLY A 253 12.74 16.71 25.24
N ARG A 254 13.22 15.56 24.75
CA ARG A 254 12.65 14.92 23.55
C ARG A 254 11.23 14.40 23.79
N PHE A 255 10.95 13.77 24.93
CA PHE A 255 9.59 13.28 25.22
C PHE A 255 8.58 14.42 25.38
N SER A 256 8.97 15.54 26.02
CA SER A 256 8.12 16.73 26.09
C SER A 256 7.87 17.35 24.71
N GLN A 257 8.88 17.37 23.84
CA GLN A 257 8.71 17.84 22.47
C GLN A 257 7.75 16.94 21.68
N ILE A 258 7.97 15.62 21.73
CA ILE A 258 7.10 14.64 21.07
C ILE A 258 5.66 14.74 21.59
N SER A 259 5.48 14.92 22.91
CA SER A 259 4.16 15.13 23.52
C SER A 259 3.46 16.39 22.99
N SER A 260 4.18 17.52 22.89
CA SER A 260 3.62 18.76 22.28
C SER A 260 3.25 18.52 20.81
N THR A 261 4.14 17.89 20.04
CA THR A 261 3.92 17.62 18.62
C THR A 261 2.69 16.75 18.37
N ILE A 262 2.48 15.71 19.17
CA ILE A 262 1.32 14.82 18.97
C ILE A 262 0.01 15.49 19.38
N GLU A 263 0.02 16.36 20.39
CA GLU A 263 -1.15 17.15 20.79
C GLU A 263 -1.53 18.18 19.73
N GLU A 264 -0.55 18.89 19.19
CA GLU A 264 -0.73 19.83 18.06
C GLU A 264 -1.28 19.11 16.81
N TRP A 265 -0.70 17.96 16.48
CA TRP A 265 -1.16 17.11 15.38
C TRP A 265 -2.63 16.71 15.58
N HIS A 266 -3.02 16.26 16.78
CA HIS A 266 -4.38 15.83 17.07
C HIS A 266 -5.38 16.98 16.99
N HIS A 267 -5.00 18.17 17.46
CA HIS A 267 -5.83 19.36 17.33
C HIS A 267 -6.11 19.68 15.86
N GLY A 268 -5.08 19.67 15.01
CA GLY A 268 -5.23 19.84 13.56
C GLY A 268 -6.09 18.76 12.91
N PHE A 269 -5.90 17.50 13.31
CA PHE A 269 -6.68 16.36 12.82
C PHE A 269 -8.17 16.49 13.13
N LEU A 270 -8.53 16.87 14.36
CA LEU A 270 -9.94 17.08 14.75
C LEU A 270 -10.59 18.22 13.98
N ILE A 271 -9.88 19.34 13.78
CA ILE A 271 -10.38 20.46 12.99
C ILE A 271 -10.66 20.01 11.55
N SER A 272 -9.68 19.37 10.90
CA SER A 272 -9.82 18.86 9.53
C SER A 272 -10.99 17.89 9.38
N THR A 273 -11.07 16.90 10.28
CA THR A 273 -12.15 15.89 10.26
C THR A 273 -13.52 16.54 10.45
N SER A 274 -13.63 17.55 11.32
CA SER A 274 -14.89 18.27 11.54
C SER A 274 -15.31 19.09 10.31
N GLN A 275 -14.36 19.71 9.61
CA GLN A 275 -14.60 20.47 8.39
C GLN A 275 -15.05 19.55 7.26
N GLN A 276 -14.38 18.41 7.07
CA GLN A 276 -14.77 17.41 6.07
C GLN A 276 -16.18 16.85 6.34
N LYS A 277 -16.54 16.58 7.61
CA LYS A 277 -17.90 16.14 7.96
C LYS A 277 -18.96 17.19 7.60
N LYS A 278 -18.69 18.47 7.85
CA LYS A 278 -19.59 19.58 7.49
C LYS A 278 -19.74 19.72 5.96
N GLN A 279 -18.65 19.58 5.21
CA GLN A 279 -18.68 19.62 3.74
C GLN A 279 -19.49 18.45 3.16
N ARG A 280 -19.28 17.22 3.65
CA ARG A 280 -20.06 16.04 3.24
C ARG A 280 -21.55 16.15 3.57
N GLN A 281 -21.91 16.79 4.68
CA GLN A 281 -23.32 17.01 5.03
C GLN A 281 -24.00 18.07 4.17
N GLN A 282 -23.23 18.97 3.53
CA GLN A 282 -23.75 20.02 2.65
C GLN A 282 -23.83 19.59 1.18
N GLN A 283 -23.09 18.55 0.78
CA GLN A 283 -23.16 17.95 -0.56
C GLN A 283 -24.01 16.66 -0.51
N LEU A 284 -25.27 16.73 -0.94
CA LEU A 284 -26.12 15.57 -1.18
C LEU A 284 -25.52 14.72 -2.32
N SER A 285 -25.12 13.49 -1.99
CA SER A 285 -24.74 12.37 -2.88
C SER A 285 -23.62 12.61 -3.89
N GLU A 286 -22.50 11.90 -3.71
CA GLU A 286 -22.00 10.94 -4.70
C GLU A 286 -20.94 10.05 -4.00
N ASP A 287 -20.98 8.76 -4.31
CA ASP A 287 -20.17 7.70 -3.73
C ASP A 287 -18.67 8.04 -3.85
N SER A 288 -18.09 8.52 -2.75
CA SER A 288 -16.65 8.56 -2.59
C SER A 288 -16.24 7.24 -1.94
N GLU A 289 -15.93 6.25 -2.78
CA GLU A 289 -15.10 5.10 -2.41
C GLU A 289 -13.68 5.59 -2.05
N GLY A 290 -13.55 6.26 -0.91
CA GLY A 290 -12.27 6.55 -0.28
C GLY A 290 -11.84 5.33 0.52
N HIS A 291 -11.45 4.25 -0.14
CA HIS A 291 -11.02 3.03 0.52
C HIS A 291 -9.72 3.24 1.33
N GLY A 292 -9.82 2.99 2.64
CA GLY A 292 -8.80 2.32 3.46
C GLY A 292 -7.57 3.09 3.94
N GLN A 293 -7.16 4.19 3.30
CA GLN A 293 -5.92 4.89 3.71
C GLN A 293 -6.12 6.04 4.70
N ASP A 294 -7.31 6.65 4.74
CA ASP A 294 -7.61 7.84 5.54
C ASP A 294 -8.74 7.60 6.55
N ASP A 295 -8.84 6.40 7.15
CA ASP A 295 -9.90 6.16 8.12
C ASP A 295 -9.64 6.98 9.41
N PRO A 296 -10.47 8.00 9.71
CA PRO A 296 -10.26 8.85 10.86
C PRO A 296 -10.40 8.09 12.19
N ILE A 297 -11.11 6.96 12.22
CA ILE A 297 -11.23 6.09 13.40
C ILE A 297 -9.88 5.46 13.71
N LEU A 298 -9.20 4.89 12.70
CA LEU A 298 -7.90 4.25 12.89
C LEU A 298 -6.83 5.26 13.32
N LEU A 299 -6.79 6.44 12.71
CA LEU A 299 -5.86 7.51 13.11
C LEU A 299 -6.09 7.97 14.55
N HIS A 300 -7.35 8.03 15.00
CA HIS A 300 -7.68 8.40 16.37
C HIS A 300 -7.26 7.30 17.38
N ILE A 301 -7.46 6.02 17.04
CA ILE A 301 -6.97 4.90 17.86
C ILE A 301 -5.46 4.98 18.03
N TRP A 302 -4.72 5.16 16.92
CA TRP A 302 -3.26 5.26 16.96
C TRP A 302 -2.76 6.49 17.74
N TYR A 303 -3.49 7.61 17.71
CA TYR A 303 -3.21 8.75 18.58
C TYR A 303 -3.33 8.40 20.07
N LEU A 304 -4.43 7.76 20.47
CA LEU A 304 -4.67 7.37 21.87
C LEU A 304 -3.58 6.38 22.34
N LEU A 305 -3.25 5.38 21.53
CA LEU A 305 -2.15 4.46 21.80
C LEU A 305 -0.82 5.20 21.94
N SER A 306 -0.54 6.18 21.07
CA SER A 306 0.70 6.96 21.13
C SER A 306 0.80 7.79 22.41
N LYS A 307 -0.29 8.38 22.89
CA LYS A 307 -0.34 9.06 24.19
C LYS A 307 0.00 8.11 25.33
N ILE A 308 -0.65 6.95 25.38
CA ILE A 308 -0.42 5.93 26.40
C ILE A 308 1.03 5.47 26.34
N TYR A 309 1.56 5.25 25.14
CA TYR A 309 2.98 4.94 24.97
C TYR A 309 3.85 6.06 25.56
N ILE A 310 3.69 7.33 25.19
CA ILE A 310 4.54 8.40 25.73
C ILE A 310 4.50 8.45 27.27
N ALA A 311 3.32 8.25 27.86
CA ALA A 311 3.13 8.38 29.29
C ALA A 311 3.67 7.20 30.11
N ILE A 312 3.58 5.97 29.61
CA ILE A 312 4.03 4.77 30.34
C ILE A 312 5.49 4.43 30.02
N GLN A 313 6.28 4.25 31.07
CA GLN A 313 7.63 3.69 31.09
C GLN A 313 7.62 2.31 31.77
N PRO A 314 7.49 1.20 31.02
CA PRO A 314 7.30 -0.13 31.60
C PRO A 314 8.43 -0.62 32.52
N ALA A 315 9.63 -0.02 32.42
CA ALA A 315 10.77 -0.35 33.27
C ALA A 315 10.74 0.34 34.64
N VAL A 316 9.94 1.41 34.78
CA VAL A 316 9.90 2.29 35.97
C VAL A 316 8.53 2.27 36.63
N ASP A 317 7.48 2.26 35.82
CA ASP A 317 6.11 2.38 36.29
C ASP A 317 5.56 1.05 36.78
N ALA A 318 4.79 1.11 37.88
CA ALA A 318 4.03 -0.04 38.37
C ALA A 318 2.91 -0.43 37.39
N GLU A 319 2.44 -1.67 37.48
CA GLU A 319 1.32 -2.16 36.67
C GLU A 319 0.04 -1.31 36.85
N GLU A 320 -0.16 -0.74 38.04
CA GLU A 320 -1.29 0.17 38.34
C GLU A 320 -1.23 1.50 37.57
N ALA A 321 -0.07 1.88 37.02
CA ALA A 321 0.06 3.10 36.23
C ALA A 321 -0.79 3.08 34.95
N TRP A 322 -1.20 1.90 34.49
CA TRP A 322 -2.07 1.74 33.34
C TRP A 322 -3.53 2.10 33.64
N ASP A 323 -3.96 2.03 34.91
CA ASP A 323 -5.36 2.24 35.32
C ASP A 323 -5.83 3.68 35.03
N GLN A 324 -4.91 4.64 35.03
CA GLN A 324 -5.22 6.03 34.69
C GLN A 324 -5.72 6.21 33.24
N PHE A 325 -5.46 5.24 32.36
CA PHE A 325 -5.86 5.26 30.95
C PHE A 325 -7.13 4.45 30.67
N THR A 326 -7.86 4.00 31.69
CA THR A 326 -9.11 3.22 31.52
C THR A 326 -10.08 3.90 30.55
N GLY A 327 -10.29 5.23 30.67
CA GLY A 327 -11.17 5.97 29.77
C GLY A 327 -10.66 6.07 28.32
N ASP A 328 -9.34 6.12 28.11
CA ASP A 328 -8.75 6.08 26.78
C ASP A 328 -8.92 4.66 26.17
N PHE A 329 -8.75 3.59 26.96
CA PHE A 329 -9.00 2.22 26.53
C PHE A 329 -10.47 1.99 26.15
N ASP A 330 -11.42 2.47 26.96
CA ASP A 330 -12.85 2.40 26.65
C ASP A 330 -13.16 3.09 25.31
N THR A 331 -12.51 4.24 25.07
CA THR A 331 -12.63 4.97 23.80
C THR A 331 -12.05 4.16 22.63
N ILE A 332 -10.87 3.56 22.79
CA ILE A 332 -10.25 2.70 21.78
C ILE A 332 -11.17 1.51 21.43
N VAL A 333 -11.76 0.86 22.43
CA VAL A 333 -12.70 -0.26 22.23
C VAL A 333 -13.93 0.22 21.46
N ALA A 334 -14.56 1.32 21.87
CA ALA A 334 -15.73 1.88 21.19
C ALA A 334 -15.45 2.26 19.73
N LEU A 335 -14.30 2.89 19.47
CA LEU A 335 -13.84 3.22 18.12
C LEU A 335 -13.62 1.94 17.29
N SER A 336 -12.99 0.92 17.86
CA SER A 336 -12.73 -0.36 17.20
C SER A 336 -14.03 -1.08 16.84
N GLU A 337 -15.00 -1.13 17.75
CA GLU A 337 -16.32 -1.70 17.46
C GLU A 337 -17.05 -0.96 16.34
N SER A 338 -16.97 0.38 16.33
CA SER A 338 -17.56 1.21 15.27
C SER A 338 -16.91 0.93 13.91
N TYR A 339 -15.58 0.80 13.88
CA TYR A 339 -14.82 0.46 12.67
C TYR A 339 -15.24 -0.92 12.13
N LEU A 340 -15.27 -1.94 12.99
CA LEU A 340 -15.65 -3.30 12.60
C LEU A 340 -17.09 -3.38 12.06
N LYS A 341 -18.04 -2.68 12.68
CA LYS A 341 -19.43 -2.62 12.20
C LYS A 341 -19.53 -2.03 10.79
N THR A 342 -18.73 -0.99 10.51
CA THR A 342 -18.70 -0.32 9.20
C THR A 342 -18.05 -1.21 8.15
N SER A 343 -16.88 -1.77 8.45
CA SER A 343 -16.14 -2.65 7.54
C SER A 343 -16.91 -3.96 7.22
N THR A 344 -17.61 -4.54 8.20
CA THR A 344 -18.42 -5.75 7.97
C THR A 344 -19.58 -5.47 7.00
N ARG A 345 -20.21 -4.29 7.11
CA ARG A 345 -21.29 -3.87 6.22
C ARG A 345 -20.80 -3.63 4.79
N GLU A 346 -19.62 -3.03 4.64
CA GLU A 346 -18.98 -2.84 3.33
C GLU A 346 -18.60 -4.19 2.69
N ASN A 347 -17.96 -5.07 3.44
CA ASN A 347 -17.60 -6.42 2.97
C ASN A 347 -18.82 -7.25 2.57
N ALA A 348 -19.95 -7.12 3.27
CA ALA A 348 -21.19 -7.78 2.90
C ALA A 348 -21.71 -7.26 1.55
N LEU A 349 -21.70 -5.94 1.34
CA LEU A 349 -22.14 -5.30 0.10
C LEU A 349 -21.24 -5.69 -1.09
N SER A 350 -19.93 -5.75 -0.91
CA SER A 350 -18.99 -6.17 -1.96
C SER A 350 -19.18 -7.63 -2.36
N ARG A 351 -19.50 -8.52 -1.41
CA ARG A 351 -19.82 -9.93 -1.70
C ARG A 351 -21.11 -10.09 -2.50
N TYR A 352 -22.14 -9.29 -2.23
CA TYR A 352 -23.39 -9.30 -2.99
C TYR A 352 -23.27 -8.78 -4.43
N LEU A 353 -22.22 -8.02 -4.75
CA LEU A 353 -21.98 -7.49 -6.11
C LEU A 353 -21.09 -8.41 -6.97
N LEU A 354 -20.50 -9.44 -6.35
CA LEU A 354 -19.62 -10.42 -7.01
C LEU A 354 -20.29 -11.79 -7.22
N GLU A 355 -21.52 -11.97 -6.74
CA GLU A 355 -22.45 -13.08 -7.07
C GLU A 355 -23.44 -12.63 -8.14
#